data_AF-A0A7S0XIQ5-F1
#
_entry.id   AF-A0A7S0XIQ5-F1
#
_cell.length_a   1.000
_cell.length_b   1.000
_cell.length_c   1.000
_cell.angle_alpha   90.00
_cell.angle_beta   90.00
_cell.angle_gamma   90.00
#
_symmetry.space_group_name_H-M   'P 1'
#
loop_
_entity.id
_entity.type
_entity.pdbx_description
1 polymer ?
#
loop_
_entity_poly.entity_id
_entity_poly.type
_entity_poly.pdbx_seq_one_letter_code
_entity_poly.pdbx_strand_id
1 'polypeptide(L)'
;RDGMGVGAGLAGTFTSQQQQQGVGTQGGALWAISQQQQQQQQRQHARDLETDDAPNERAEEYSFAEVLARVKTNEMGAGEAAAAFEEACWDRAFDLRHEAASAVHRTVRSAELSLSADHLEAEASTWSLVWFLLGDGFTEECDGAAAEVAARHVMAARQRDLGGDPASRFDTGVFNAAPLPAPLSARVRMAARDEDGDPVTFRINRVVAWLEGTARAALQRESHAQSQQGGGG
;
A
#
# COMPACT_ATOMS: atom_id res chain seq x y z
N ARG A 1 -77.83 52.49 25.00
CA ARG A 1 -76.52 52.35 24.30
C ARG A 1 -76.80 51.60 23.00
N ASP A 2 -77.55 52.15 22.04
CA ASP A 2 -77.39 53.40 21.28
C ASP A 2 -76.15 53.43 20.37
N GLY A 3 -76.41 53.67 19.08
CA GLY A 3 -75.46 54.03 18.03
C GLY A 3 -75.39 52.98 16.89
N MET A 4 -76.33 52.90 15.94
CA MET A 4 -76.62 53.76 14.76
C MET A 4 -75.53 53.83 13.67
N GLY A 5 -75.98 53.66 12.42
CA GLY A 5 -75.35 54.05 11.14
C GLY A 5 -75.28 52.89 10.13
N VAL A 6 -76.29 52.58 9.29
CA VAL A 6 -76.98 53.30 8.18
C VAL A 6 -76.12 53.50 6.91
N GLY A 7 -76.62 53.00 5.78
CA GLY A 7 -76.29 53.41 4.39
C GLY A 7 -75.89 52.23 3.48
N ALA A 8 -76.76 51.58 2.71
CA ALA A 8 -77.54 52.01 1.52
C ALA A 8 -76.74 52.02 0.19
N GLY A 9 -77.29 51.35 -0.83
CA GLY A 9 -76.98 51.52 -2.26
C GLY A 9 -76.49 50.22 -2.94
N LEU A 10 -77.35 49.38 -3.51
CA LEU A 10 -78.01 49.46 -4.83
C LEU A 10 -77.16 49.02 -6.04
N ALA A 11 -77.71 48.00 -6.72
CA ALA A 11 -77.76 47.78 -8.18
C ALA A 11 -76.49 47.33 -8.93
N GLY A 12 -76.66 46.29 -9.76
CA GLY A 12 -75.71 45.99 -10.83
C GLY A 12 -75.68 44.55 -11.31
N THR A 13 -76.77 44.05 -11.89
CA THR A 13 -76.76 42.94 -12.84
C THR A 13 -75.87 43.27 -14.04
N PHE A 14 -74.93 42.41 -14.46
CA PHE A 14 -74.85 41.88 -15.82
C PHE A 14 -73.69 40.88 -16.01
N THR A 15 -74.01 39.87 -16.80
CA THR A 15 -73.20 38.81 -17.39
C THR A 15 -71.87 39.28 -18.02
N SER A 16 -70.81 38.47 -17.88
CA SER A 16 -69.98 38.18 -19.05
C SER A 16 -69.29 36.82 -18.93
N GLN A 17 -69.66 35.96 -19.87
CA GLN A 17 -69.01 34.72 -20.26
C GLN A 17 -67.62 35.07 -20.77
N GLN A 18 -66.55 34.61 -20.11
CA GLN A 18 -65.24 34.55 -20.73
C GLN A 18 -64.79 33.10 -20.85
N GLN A 19 -65.15 32.57 -22.01
CA GLN A 19 -64.53 31.43 -22.66
C GLN A 19 -63.04 31.74 -22.85
N GLN A 20 -62.16 31.04 -22.14
CA GLN A 20 -60.79 30.81 -22.58
C GLN A 20 -60.59 29.31 -22.79
N GLN A 21 -60.65 28.94 -24.06
CA GLN A 21 -60.03 27.73 -24.58
C GLN A 21 -58.52 27.87 -24.34
N GLY A 22 -57.97 26.98 -23.52
CA GLY A 22 -56.54 26.82 -23.30
C GLY A 22 -56.13 25.39 -23.64
N VAL A 23 -55.89 25.15 -24.93
CA VAL A 23 -55.17 24.00 -25.46
C VAL A 23 -53.83 23.89 -24.70
N GLY A 24 -53.57 22.77 -24.02
CA GLY A 24 -52.24 22.58 -23.39
C GLY A 24 -52.06 21.46 -22.36
N THR A 25 -53.10 20.72 -21.97
CA THR A 25 -52.98 19.69 -20.92
C THR A 25 -52.13 18.48 -21.33
N GLN A 26 -52.01 18.16 -22.62
CA GLN A 26 -51.09 17.11 -23.08
C GLN A 26 -49.63 17.59 -23.18
N GLY A 27 -49.38 18.85 -23.56
CA GLY A 27 -48.02 19.39 -23.68
C GLY A 27 -47.34 19.62 -22.33
N GLY A 28 -48.09 20.11 -21.33
CA GLY A 28 -47.57 20.29 -19.97
C GLY A 28 -47.27 18.97 -19.25
N ALA A 29 -48.10 17.94 -19.46
CA ALA A 29 -47.87 16.61 -18.91
C ALA A 29 -46.63 15.95 -19.52
N LEU A 30 -46.43 16.08 -20.85
CA LEU A 30 -45.24 15.57 -21.53
C LEU A 30 -43.96 16.31 -21.09
N TRP A 31 -44.04 17.61 -20.86
CA TRP A 31 -42.90 18.39 -20.37
C TRP A 31 -42.53 18.03 -18.92
N ALA A 32 -43.53 17.81 -18.05
CA ALA A 32 -43.31 17.35 -16.69
C ALA A 32 -42.71 15.94 -16.62
N ILE A 33 -43.16 15.01 -17.48
CA ILE A 33 -42.59 13.66 -17.58
C ILE A 33 -41.13 13.73 -18.07
N SER A 34 -40.84 14.54 -19.09
CA SER A 34 -39.48 14.73 -19.60
C SER A 34 -38.54 15.32 -18.53
N GLN A 35 -39.00 16.33 -17.80
CA GLN A 35 -38.22 16.95 -16.73
C GLN A 35 -37.97 15.98 -15.56
N GLN A 36 -38.96 15.17 -15.20
CA GLN A 36 -38.82 14.14 -14.17
C GLN A 36 -37.86 13.03 -14.60
N GLN A 37 -37.88 12.64 -15.87
CA GLN A 37 -36.99 11.63 -16.43
C GLN A 37 -35.55 12.14 -16.51
N GLN A 38 -35.35 13.42 -16.85
CA GLN A 38 -34.03 14.06 -16.83
C GLN A 38 -33.49 14.21 -15.40
N GLN A 39 -34.35 14.52 -14.43
CA GLN A 39 -33.98 14.54 -13.01
C GLN A 39 -33.65 13.13 -12.48
N GLN A 40 -34.36 12.10 -12.93
CA GLN A 40 -34.06 10.71 -12.59
C GLN A 40 -32.74 10.27 -13.21
N GLN A 41 -32.46 10.62 -14.46
CA GLN A 41 -31.18 10.36 -15.10
C GLN A 41 -30.04 11.10 -14.40
N GLN A 42 -30.23 12.37 -14.03
CA GLN A 42 -29.23 13.13 -13.28
C GLN A 42 -29.02 12.56 -11.87
N ARG A 43 -30.08 12.10 -11.19
CA ARG A 43 -29.96 11.42 -9.90
C ARG A 43 -29.31 10.05 -10.03
N GLN A 44 -29.61 9.29 -11.07
CA GLN A 44 -28.94 8.02 -11.35
C GLN A 44 -27.47 8.25 -11.64
N HIS A 45 -27.14 9.23 -12.50
CA HIS A 45 -25.76 9.57 -12.83
C HIS A 45 -24.99 10.15 -11.63
N ALA A 46 -25.66 10.90 -10.75
CA ALA A 46 -25.10 11.36 -9.49
C ALA A 46 -24.93 10.21 -8.49
N ARG A 47 -25.89 9.28 -8.43
CA ARG A 47 -25.82 8.10 -7.56
C ARG A 47 -24.75 7.11 -8.02
N ASP A 48 -24.55 6.96 -9.33
CA ASP A 48 -23.46 6.17 -9.92
C ASP A 48 -22.08 6.83 -9.70
N LEU A 49 -22.05 8.14 -9.39
CA LEU A 49 -20.86 8.86 -8.91
C LEU A 49 -20.72 8.80 -7.37
N GLU A 50 -21.79 8.48 -6.64
CA GLU A 50 -21.86 8.44 -5.17
C GLU A 50 -21.76 7.02 -4.60
N THR A 51 -21.89 5.98 -5.42
CA THR A 51 -21.86 4.59 -4.99
C THR A 51 -20.44 4.04 -4.87
N ASP A 52 -20.06 3.79 -3.61
CA ASP A 52 -19.43 2.53 -3.16
C ASP A 52 -17.91 2.49 -2.94
N ASP A 53 -17.27 3.63 -2.69
CA ASP A 53 -15.82 3.65 -2.35
C ASP A 53 -15.53 3.59 -0.83
N ALA A 54 -16.51 3.88 0.04
CA ALA A 54 -16.31 3.99 1.49
C ALA A 54 -15.85 2.71 2.23
N PRO A 55 -16.22 1.47 1.85
CA PRO A 55 -15.76 0.29 2.59
C PRO A 55 -14.33 -0.17 2.24
N ASN A 56 -13.70 0.38 1.18
CA ASN A 56 -12.38 -0.04 0.72
C ASN A 56 -11.26 0.96 1.04
N GLU A 57 -11.59 2.11 1.64
CA GLU A 57 -10.62 3.18 1.93
C GLU A 57 -9.54 2.76 2.93
N ARG A 58 -9.76 1.70 3.74
CA ARG A 58 -8.82 1.22 4.76
C ARG A 58 -8.90 -0.29 5.07
N ALA A 59 -8.90 -1.12 4.03
CA ALA A 59 -8.98 -2.58 4.20
C ALA A 59 -7.84 -3.16 5.07
N GLU A 60 -6.67 -2.54 5.05
CA GLU A 60 -5.50 -2.88 5.86
C GLU A 60 -5.74 -2.80 7.37
N GLU A 61 -6.67 -1.93 7.83
CA GLU A 61 -6.98 -1.81 9.26
C GLU A 61 -7.57 -3.10 9.84
N TYR A 62 -8.27 -3.90 9.02
CA TYR A 62 -8.78 -5.21 9.44
C TYR A 62 -7.64 -6.21 9.62
N SER A 63 -6.67 -6.22 8.70
CA SER A 63 -5.46 -7.04 8.82
C SER A 63 -4.65 -6.65 10.06
N PHE A 64 -4.53 -5.36 10.34
CA PHE A 64 -3.87 -4.90 11.57
C PHE A 64 -4.61 -5.34 12.83
N ALA A 65 -5.94 -5.26 12.83
CA ALA A 65 -6.75 -5.76 13.93
C ALA A 65 -6.58 -7.27 14.14
N GLU A 66 -6.44 -8.05 13.06
CA GLU A 66 -6.17 -9.48 13.12
C GLU A 66 -4.81 -9.78 13.75
N VAL A 67 -3.74 -9.08 13.35
CA VAL A 67 -2.42 -9.21 13.98
C VAL A 67 -2.50 -8.98 15.48
N LEU A 68 -3.15 -7.89 15.90
CA LEU A 68 -3.35 -7.58 17.32
C LEU A 68 -4.17 -8.66 18.04
N ALA A 69 -5.20 -9.22 17.40
CA ALA A 69 -6.00 -10.30 17.97
C ALA A 69 -5.19 -11.58 18.17
N ARG A 70 -4.32 -11.94 17.21
CA ARG A 70 -3.42 -13.10 17.29
C ARG A 70 -2.38 -12.94 18.40
N VAL A 71 -1.80 -11.75 18.55
CA VAL A 71 -0.90 -11.44 19.68
C VAL A 71 -1.63 -11.56 21.00
N LYS A 72 -2.84 -11.00 21.11
CA LYS A 72 -3.64 -11.04 22.35
C LYS A 72 -4.04 -12.45 22.76
N THR A 73 -4.26 -13.34 21.80
CA THR A 73 -4.63 -14.74 22.03
C THR A 73 -3.41 -15.66 22.20
N ASN A 74 -2.18 -15.11 22.15
CA ASN A 74 -0.91 -15.83 22.16
C ASN A 74 -0.73 -16.82 21.00
N GLU A 75 -1.42 -16.58 19.88
CA GLU A 75 -1.21 -17.32 18.62
C GLU A 75 0.00 -16.79 17.83
N MET A 76 0.52 -15.62 18.21
CA MET A 76 1.67 -14.96 17.62
C MET A 76 2.53 -14.31 18.72
N GLY A 77 3.86 -14.38 18.56
CA GLY A 77 4.79 -13.67 19.43
C GLY A 77 4.76 -12.15 19.19
N ALA A 78 4.99 -11.35 20.24
CA ALA A 78 5.11 -9.90 20.08
C ALA A 78 6.30 -9.49 19.18
N GLY A 79 7.35 -10.32 19.13
CA GLY A 79 8.51 -10.12 18.25
C GLY A 79 8.21 -10.33 16.77
N GLU A 80 7.18 -11.13 16.46
CA GLU A 80 6.75 -11.46 15.09
C GLU A 80 5.74 -10.43 14.55
N ALA A 81 5.03 -9.72 15.43
CA ALA A 81 3.92 -8.84 15.07
C ALA A 81 4.31 -7.75 14.05
N ALA A 82 5.52 -7.18 14.19
CA ALA A 82 6.00 -6.15 13.28
C ALA A 82 6.20 -6.69 11.84
N ALA A 83 6.61 -7.94 11.66
CA ALA A 83 6.69 -8.55 10.34
C ALA A 83 5.29 -8.79 9.74
N ALA A 84 4.31 -9.16 10.57
CA ALA A 84 2.93 -9.33 10.13
C ALA A 84 2.25 -8.00 9.73
N PHE A 85 2.58 -6.90 10.41
CA PHE A 85 2.15 -5.57 9.96
C PHE A 85 2.80 -5.15 8.64
N GLU A 86 4.09 -5.45 8.45
CA GLU A 86 4.77 -5.25 7.17
C GLU A 86 4.06 -6.00 6.04
N GLU A 87 3.75 -7.29 6.24
CA GLU A 87 3.04 -8.11 5.26
C GLU A 87 1.67 -7.53 4.90
N ALA A 88 0.88 -7.13 5.90
CA ALA A 88 -0.42 -6.49 5.67
C ALA A 88 -0.33 -5.19 4.86
N CYS A 89 0.70 -4.37 5.09
CA CYS A 89 0.96 -3.17 4.29
C CYS A 89 1.29 -3.52 2.84
N TRP A 90 2.16 -4.53 2.62
CA TRP A 90 2.55 -4.96 1.28
C TRP A 90 1.36 -5.52 0.49
N ASP A 91 0.59 -6.42 1.08
CA ASP A 91 -0.58 -7.03 0.43
C ASP A 91 -1.55 -5.94 -0.05
N ARG A 92 -1.87 -4.98 0.83
CA ARG A 92 -2.78 -3.89 0.44
C ARG A 92 -2.15 -2.97 -0.60
N ALA A 93 -0.85 -2.67 -0.51
CA ALA A 93 -0.16 -1.88 -1.52
C ALA A 93 -0.22 -2.56 -2.90
N PHE A 94 -0.02 -3.88 -2.97
CA PHE A 94 -0.14 -4.64 -4.21
C PHE A 94 -1.56 -4.61 -4.79
N ASP A 95 -2.58 -4.76 -3.94
CA ASP A 95 -3.98 -4.62 -4.37
C ASP A 95 -4.25 -3.23 -4.94
N LEU A 96 -3.81 -2.17 -4.27
CA LEU A 96 -3.98 -0.80 -4.74
C LEU A 96 -3.26 -0.54 -6.07
N ARG A 97 -2.06 -1.10 -6.26
CA ARG A 97 -1.33 -1.04 -7.56
C ARG A 97 -2.12 -1.74 -8.66
N HIS A 98 -2.71 -2.90 -8.34
CA HIS A 98 -3.53 -3.66 -9.28
C HIS A 98 -4.82 -2.92 -9.65
N GLU A 99 -5.50 -2.33 -8.66
CA GLU A 99 -6.67 -1.47 -8.85
C GLU A 99 -6.31 -0.23 -9.68
N ALA A 100 -5.18 0.42 -9.39
CA ALA A 100 -4.70 1.59 -10.13
C ALA A 100 -4.41 1.27 -11.61
N ALA A 101 -3.79 0.12 -11.88
CA ALA A 101 -3.53 -0.36 -13.23
C ALA A 101 -4.82 -0.70 -14.00
N SER A 102 -5.88 -1.10 -13.29
CA SER A 102 -7.20 -1.35 -13.87
C SER A 102 -7.99 -0.05 -14.11
N ALA A 103 -7.67 1.02 -13.37
CA ALA A 103 -8.34 2.32 -13.45
C ALA A 103 -7.69 3.32 -14.43
N VAL A 104 -6.85 2.86 -15.37
CA VAL A 104 -6.05 3.72 -16.27
C VAL A 104 -6.89 4.75 -17.06
N HIS A 105 -8.15 4.45 -17.37
CA HIS A 105 -9.05 5.39 -18.05
C HIS A 105 -9.59 6.51 -17.14
N ARG A 106 -9.42 6.38 -15.82
CA ARG A 106 -9.74 7.37 -14.79
C ARG A 106 -8.43 7.84 -14.13
N THR A 107 -7.73 8.73 -14.82
CA THR A 107 -6.35 9.14 -14.48
C THR A 107 -6.21 9.68 -13.05
N VAL A 108 -7.18 10.45 -12.56
CA VAL A 108 -7.17 10.98 -11.18
C VAL A 108 -7.25 9.83 -10.16
N ARG A 109 -8.22 8.93 -10.30
CA ARG A 109 -8.37 7.77 -9.40
C ARG A 109 -7.16 6.84 -9.45
N SER A 110 -6.62 6.59 -10.64
CA SER A 110 -5.40 5.78 -10.80
C SER A 110 -4.20 6.40 -10.06
N ALA A 111 -4.06 7.73 -10.12
CA ALA A 111 -3.00 8.44 -9.40
C ALA A 111 -3.22 8.43 -7.88
N GLU A 112 -4.45 8.61 -7.40
CA GLU A 112 -4.80 8.52 -5.98
C GLU A 112 -4.50 7.14 -5.39
N LEU A 113 -4.91 6.07 -6.09
CA LEU A 113 -4.61 4.69 -5.67
C LEU A 113 -3.11 4.40 -5.66
N SER A 114 -2.37 4.91 -6.66
CA SER A 114 -0.92 4.77 -6.72
C SER A 114 -0.23 5.48 -5.55
N LEU A 115 -0.68 6.68 -5.19
CA LEU A 115 -0.15 7.44 -4.06
C LEU A 115 -0.45 6.73 -2.73
N SER A 116 -1.65 6.19 -2.56
CA SER A 116 -1.98 5.39 -1.37
C SER A 116 -1.13 4.13 -1.28
N ALA A 117 -0.84 3.47 -2.40
CA ALA A 117 0.10 2.35 -2.44
C ALA A 117 1.51 2.79 -2.01
N ASP A 118 2.03 3.90 -2.53
CA ASP A 118 3.35 4.44 -2.16
C ASP A 118 3.46 4.69 -0.64
N HIS A 119 2.39 5.20 -0.01
CA HIS A 119 2.34 5.41 1.44
C HIS A 119 2.40 4.10 2.22
N LEU A 120 1.66 3.07 1.79
CA LEU A 120 1.69 1.75 2.43
C LEU A 120 3.03 1.04 2.23
N GLU A 121 3.68 1.18 1.07
CA GLU A 121 5.03 0.64 0.84
C GLU A 121 6.07 1.30 1.78
N ALA A 122 5.94 2.60 2.03
CA ALA A 122 6.76 3.32 3.00
C ALA A 122 6.47 2.90 4.45
N GLU A 123 5.21 2.63 4.77
CA GLU A 123 4.81 2.10 6.07
C GLU A 123 5.33 0.66 6.28
N ALA A 124 5.23 -0.20 5.27
CA ALA A 124 5.79 -1.56 5.30
C ALA A 124 7.29 -1.52 5.58
N SER A 125 8.01 -0.61 4.93
CA SER A 125 9.44 -0.39 5.17
C SER A 125 9.73 0.04 6.62
N THR A 126 8.82 0.80 7.22
CA THR A 126 8.93 1.22 8.63
C THR A 126 8.71 0.02 9.56
N TRP A 127 7.69 -0.80 9.30
CA TRP A 127 7.43 -2.03 10.05
C TRP A 127 8.57 -3.03 9.95
N SER A 128 9.17 -3.18 8.76
CA SER A 128 10.37 -3.98 8.55
C SER A 128 11.54 -3.54 9.43
N LEU A 129 11.79 -2.23 9.51
CA LEU A 129 12.82 -1.67 10.37
C LEU A 129 12.50 -1.91 11.86
N VAL A 130 11.24 -1.76 12.27
CA VAL A 130 10.81 -2.02 13.65
C VAL A 130 11.00 -3.49 14.01
N TRP A 131 10.60 -4.41 13.13
CA TRP A 131 10.81 -5.84 13.32
C TRP A 131 12.31 -6.17 13.46
N PHE A 132 13.15 -5.57 12.61
CA PHE A 132 14.59 -5.77 12.67
C PHE A 132 15.23 -5.22 13.96
N LEU A 133 14.75 -4.08 14.46
CA LEU A 133 15.32 -3.40 15.62
C LEU A 133 14.77 -3.88 16.96
N LEU A 134 13.51 -4.26 17.03
CA LEU A 134 12.79 -4.54 18.28
C LEU A 134 12.11 -5.92 18.30
N GLY A 135 11.94 -6.54 17.15
CA GLY A 135 11.36 -7.88 17.02
C GLY A 135 12.42 -8.96 16.80
N ASP A 136 11.98 -10.06 16.20
CA ASP A 136 12.80 -11.25 16.00
C ASP A 136 13.79 -11.12 14.83
N GLY A 137 13.70 -10.05 14.04
CA GLY A 137 14.53 -9.87 12.85
C GLY A 137 16.02 -9.76 13.12
N PHE A 138 16.42 -9.32 14.31
CA PHE A 138 17.83 -9.36 14.70
C PHE A 138 18.33 -10.79 14.89
N THR A 139 17.54 -11.64 15.53
CA THR A 139 17.89 -13.05 15.75
C THR A 139 18.04 -13.77 14.41
N GLU A 140 17.09 -13.58 13.50
CA GLU A 140 17.16 -14.15 12.15
C GLU A 140 18.38 -13.65 11.36
N GLU A 141 18.70 -12.36 11.48
CA GLU A 141 19.86 -11.79 10.80
C GLU A 141 21.17 -12.31 11.39
N CYS A 142 21.23 -12.57 12.69
CA CYS A 142 22.36 -13.24 13.36
C CYS A 142 22.54 -14.69 12.88
N ASP A 143 21.45 -15.44 12.71
CA ASP A 143 21.51 -16.80 12.13
C ASP A 143 21.99 -16.74 10.68
N GLY A 144 21.51 -15.77 9.90
CA GLY A 144 22.00 -15.48 8.56
C GLY A 144 23.48 -15.09 8.54
N ALA A 145 23.97 -14.41 9.57
CA ALA A 145 25.38 -14.03 9.70
C ALA A 145 26.25 -15.26 9.94
N ALA A 146 25.80 -16.17 10.81
CA ALA A 146 26.47 -17.44 11.08
C ALA A 146 26.55 -18.30 9.81
N ALA A 147 25.46 -18.37 9.04
CA ALA A 147 25.43 -19.05 7.75
C ALA A 147 26.40 -18.42 6.73
N GLU A 148 26.48 -17.09 6.66
CA GLU A 148 27.44 -16.38 5.79
C GLU A 148 28.89 -16.69 6.19
N VAL A 149 29.21 -16.67 7.49
CA VAL A 149 30.53 -17.03 8.00
C VAL A 149 30.89 -18.47 7.64
N ALA A 150 29.96 -19.41 7.81
CA ALA A 150 30.15 -20.80 7.41
C ALA A 150 30.41 -20.95 5.89
N ALA A 151 29.64 -20.26 5.05
CA ALA A 151 29.82 -20.27 3.60
C ALA A 151 31.21 -19.71 3.20
N ARG A 152 31.63 -18.60 3.83
CA ARG A 152 32.96 -18.02 3.62
C ARG A 152 34.08 -18.98 4.00
N HIS A 153 33.94 -19.74 5.10
CA HIS A 153 34.92 -20.78 5.47
C HIS A 153 35.02 -21.88 4.40
N VAL A 154 33.89 -22.33 3.85
CA VAL A 154 33.88 -23.32 2.76
C VAL A 154 34.56 -22.76 1.49
N MET A 155 34.27 -21.52 1.12
CA MET A 155 34.93 -20.86 -0.02
C MET A 155 36.44 -20.73 0.18
N ALA A 156 36.87 -20.33 1.38
CA ALA A 156 38.28 -20.23 1.74
C ALA A 156 39.02 -21.58 1.76
N ALA A 157 38.33 -22.67 2.14
CA ALA A 157 38.88 -24.02 2.03
C ALA A 157 39.06 -24.42 0.55
N ARG A 158 38.02 -24.24 -0.27
CA ARG A 158 38.09 -24.51 -1.73
C ARG A 158 39.20 -23.72 -2.43
N GLN A 159 39.38 -22.46 -2.07
CA GLN A 159 40.48 -21.61 -2.56
C GLN A 159 41.86 -22.22 -2.26
N ARG A 160 42.06 -22.73 -1.04
CA ARG A 160 43.33 -23.37 -0.64
C ARG A 160 43.60 -24.65 -1.40
N ASP A 161 42.57 -25.45 -1.65
CA ASP A 161 42.71 -26.78 -2.25
C ASP A 161 42.84 -26.72 -3.78
N LEU A 162 42.16 -25.79 -4.44
CA LEU A 162 42.07 -25.72 -5.91
C LEU A 162 42.92 -24.61 -6.53
N GLY A 163 43.32 -23.59 -5.75
CA GLY A 163 43.98 -22.39 -6.26
C GLY A 163 43.04 -21.50 -7.09
N GLY A 164 43.09 -20.18 -6.87
CA GLY A 164 42.33 -19.19 -7.66
C GLY A 164 41.31 -18.37 -6.85
N ASP A 165 40.79 -17.30 -7.47
CA ASP A 165 39.82 -16.37 -6.89
C ASP A 165 38.37 -16.76 -7.26
N PRO A 166 37.50 -17.10 -6.29
CA PRO A 166 36.11 -17.49 -6.50
C PRO A 166 35.20 -16.32 -6.90
N ALA A 167 35.63 -15.07 -6.75
CA ALA A 167 34.88 -13.88 -7.17
C ALA A 167 35.29 -13.38 -8.57
N SER A 168 36.38 -13.91 -9.14
CA SER A 168 36.84 -13.48 -10.44
C SER A 168 36.08 -14.20 -11.56
N ARG A 169 35.36 -13.43 -12.37
CA ARG A 169 34.89 -13.85 -13.71
C ARG A 169 36.05 -14.30 -14.61
N PHE A 170 37.26 -13.80 -14.34
CA PHE A 170 38.47 -14.10 -15.07
C PHE A 170 39.28 -15.07 -14.22
N ASP A 171 39.02 -16.35 -14.38
CA ASP A 171 39.95 -17.38 -13.95
C ASP A 171 41.28 -17.14 -14.67
N THR A 172 42.22 -16.49 -13.99
CA THR A 172 43.54 -16.18 -14.56
C THR A 172 44.52 -17.33 -14.35
N GLY A 173 44.12 -18.42 -13.67
CA GLY A 173 45.00 -19.56 -13.36
C GLY A 173 46.23 -19.19 -12.50
N VAL A 174 46.34 -17.95 -12.01
CA VAL A 174 47.45 -17.50 -11.18
C VAL A 174 47.11 -17.74 -9.71
N PHE A 175 47.91 -18.58 -9.06
CA PHE A 175 47.81 -18.85 -7.64
C PHE A 175 47.96 -17.56 -6.82
N ASN A 176 46.89 -17.15 -6.13
CA ASN A 176 46.96 -16.09 -5.14
C ASN A 176 47.41 -16.70 -3.80
N ALA A 177 48.66 -16.44 -3.40
CA ALA A 177 49.24 -17.01 -2.19
C ALA A 177 48.66 -16.46 -0.88
N ALA A 178 47.93 -15.34 -0.94
CA ALA A 178 47.30 -14.71 0.22
C ALA A 178 46.04 -13.94 -0.22
N PRO A 179 44.94 -14.63 -0.59
CA PRO A 179 43.70 -13.95 -0.90
C PRO A 179 43.23 -13.20 0.34
N LEU A 180 43.10 -11.88 0.21
CA LEU A 180 42.45 -11.08 1.24
C LEU A 180 41.01 -11.57 1.35
N PRO A 181 40.51 -11.90 2.56
CA PRO A 181 39.11 -12.22 2.72
C PRO A 181 38.29 -11.02 2.26
N ALA A 182 37.22 -11.27 1.51
CA ALA A 182 36.28 -10.22 1.14
C ALA A 182 35.85 -9.45 2.41
N PRO A 183 35.65 -8.12 2.34
CA PRO A 183 35.16 -7.35 3.48
C PRO A 183 33.97 -8.04 4.14
N LEU A 184 33.93 -8.07 5.47
CA LEU A 184 32.78 -8.61 6.20
C LEU A 184 31.54 -7.78 5.84
N SER A 185 30.41 -8.44 5.57
CA SER A 185 29.12 -7.74 5.37
C SER A 185 28.70 -7.02 6.66
N ALA A 186 27.81 -6.02 6.58
CA ALA A 186 27.30 -5.37 7.78
C ALA A 186 26.62 -6.35 8.74
N ARG A 187 25.91 -7.34 8.20
CA ARG A 187 25.34 -8.48 8.92
C ARG A 187 26.37 -9.18 9.82
N VAL A 188 27.51 -9.57 9.26
CA VAL A 188 28.56 -10.27 10.03
C VAL A 188 29.24 -9.32 11.03
N ARG A 189 29.44 -8.05 10.68
CA ARG A 189 30.00 -7.06 11.61
C ARG A 189 29.07 -6.81 12.80
N MET A 190 27.76 -6.72 12.54
CA MET A 190 26.72 -6.55 13.53
C MET A 190 26.68 -7.74 14.51
N ALA A 191 26.62 -8.97 14.00
CA ALA A 191 26.55 -10.17 14.82
C ALA A 191 27.82 -10.40 15.68
N ALA A 192 28.97 -9.85 15.27
CA ALA A 192 30.25 -10.00 15.96
C ALA A 192 30.53 -8.89 17.00
N ARG A 193 29.60 -7.98 17.27
CA ARG A 193 29.75 -6.88 18.25
C ARG A 193 28.79 -7.07 19.40
N ASP A 194 29.27 -6.78 20.60
CA ASP A 194 28.45 -6.77 21.80
C ASP A 194 27.73 -5.42 21.96
N GLU A 195 26.50 -5.47 22.46
CA GLU A 195 25.76 -4.26 22.80
C GLU A 195 26.35 -3.57 24.04
N ASP A 196 26.88 -4.36 24.98
CA ASP A 196 27.40 -3.88 26.27
C ASP A 196 28.75 -3.15 26.16
N GLY A 197 29.58 -3.50 25.16
CA GLY A 197 30.91 -2.92 24.96
C GLY A 197 30.92 -1.69 24.06
N ASP A 198 30.05 -1.64 23.04
CA ASP A 198 29.90 -0.48 22.14
C ASP A 198 28.45 -0.34 21.61
N PRO A 199 27.53 0.22 22.42
CA PRO A 199 26.10 0.26 22.09
C PRO A 199 25.76 1.19 20.92
N VAL A 200 26.59 2.21 20.65
CA VAL A 200 26.34 3.14 19.54
C VAL A 200 26.68 2.46 18.22
N THR A 201 27.86 1.86 18.13
CA THR A 201 28.27 1.11 16.92
C THR A 201 27.39 -0.11 16.70
N PHE A 202 26.98 -0.81 17.76
CA PHE A 202 26.03 -1.92 17.68
C PHE A 202 24.73 -1.49 17.00
N ARG A 203 24.08 -0.42 17.47
CA ARG A 203 22.84 0.10 16.86
C ARG A 203 23.02 0.58 15.43
N ILE A 204 24.11 1.29 15.12
CA ILE A 204 24.39 1.75 13.76
C ILE A 204 24.59 0.55 12.82
N ASN A 205 25.35 -0.46 13.25
CA ASN A 205 25.56 -1.67 12.45
C ASN A 205 24.27 -2.42 12.19
N ARG A 206 23.30 -2.41 13.13
CA ARG A 206 21.97 -2.97 12.91
C ARG A 206 21.22 -2.25 11.80
N VAL A 207 21.16 -0.92 11.83
CA VAL A 207 20.51 -0.14 10.77
C VAL A 207 21.20 -0.36 9.41
N VAL A 208 22.53 -0.39 9.37
CA VAL A 208 23.27 -0.65 8.13
C VAL A 208 23.03 -2.08 7.62
N ALA A 209 22.97 -3.08 8.51
CA ALA A 209 22.66 -4.46 8.13
C ALA A 209 21.26 -4.58 7.52
N TRP A 210 20.27 -3.91 8.11
CA TRP A 210 18.92 -3.82 7.54
C TRP A 210 18.94 -3.17 6.15
N LEU A 211 19.57 -2.01 5.99
CA LEU A 211 19.68 -1.33 4.69
C LEU A 211 20.36 -2.19 3.61
N GLU A 212 21.48 -2.84 3.95
CA GLU A 212 22.18 -3.77 3.05
C GLU A 212 21.30 -4.99 2.71
N GLY A 213 20.52 -5.48 3.68
CA GLY A 213 19.56 -6.57 3.50
C GLY A 213 18.46 -6.20 2.51
N THR A 214 17.82 -5.05 2.70
CA THR A 214 16.76 -4.52 1.82
C THR A 214 17.28 -4.31 0.40
N ALA A 215 18.47 -3.72 0.25
CA ALA A 215 19.11 -3.54 -1.05
C ALA A 215 19.41 -4.88 -1.74
N ARG A 216 19.90 -5.87 -0.98
CA ARG A 216 20.16 -7.23 -1.51
C ARG A 216 18.87 -7.91 -1.98
N ALA A 217 17.80 -7.82 -1.19
CA ALA A 217 16.50 -8.38 -1.56
C ALA A 217 15.94 -7.73 -2.83
N ALA A 218 16.09 -6.41 -2.99
CA ALA A 218 15.71 -5.70 -4.20
C ALA A 218 16.47 -6.22 -5.44
N LEU A 219 17.80 -6.33 -5.36
CA LEU A 219 18.63 -6.85 -6.45
C LEU A 219 18.30 -8.31 -6.81
N GLN A 220 17.99 -9.14 -5.81
CA GLN A 220 17.55 -10.52 -6.06
C GLN A 220 16.23 -10.54 -6.84
N ARG A 221 15.24 -9.75 -6.45
CA ARG A 221 13.96 -9.64 -7.18
C ARG A 221 14.16 -9.23 -8.64
N GLU A 222 15.03 -8.25 -8.89
CA GLU A 222 15.38 -7.83 -10.26
C GLU A 222 16.06 -8.96 -11.06
N SER A 223 17.02 -9.67 -10.45
CA SER A 223 17.71 -10.79 -11.12
C SER A 223 16.75 -11.93 -11.49
N HIS A 224 15.79 -12.23 -10.61
CA HIS A 224 14.77 -13.24 -10.86
C HIS A 224 13.83 -12.82 -11.99
N ALA A 225 13.40 -11.55 -12.02
CA ALA A 225 12.59 -11.00 -13.11
C ALA A 225 13.32 -11.07 -14.47
N GLN A 226 14.61 -10.78 -14.51
CA GLN A 226 15.42 -10.86 -15.73
C GLN A 226 15.62 -12.31 -16.21
N SER A 227 15.85 -13.25 -15.29
CA SER A 227 16.00 -14.67 -15.63
C SER A 227 14.73 -15.28 -16.23
N GLN A 228 13.55 -14.82 -15.82
CA GLN A 228 12.27 -15.27 -16.37
C GLN A 228 11.97 -14.67 -17.76
N GLN A 229 12.46 -13.46 -18.06
CA GLN A 229 12.29 -12.85 -19.39
C GLN A 229 13.24 -13.42 -20.45
N GLY A 230 14.42 -13.93 -20.06
CA GLY A 230 15.42 -14.49 -20.98
C GLY A 230 15.21 -15.95 -21.41
N GLY A 231 14.24 -16.66 -20.82
CA GLY A 231 13.99 -18.10 -21.05
C GLY A 231 12.93 -18.43 -22.11
N GLY A 232 12.37 -17.43 -22.79
CA GLY A 232 11.24 -17.58 -23.73
C GLY A 232 11.61 -17.38 -25.21
N GLY A 233 12.82 -17.75 -25.63
CA GLY A 233 13.31 -17.64 -27.01
C GLY A 233 13.42 -18.98 -27.72
#